data_AF-A0A645BHU6-F1
#
_entry.id   AF-A0A645BHU6-F1
#
_cell.length_a   1.000
_cell.length_b   1.000
_cell.length_c   1.000
_cell.angle_alpha   90.00
_cell.angle_beta   90.00
_cell.angle_gamma   90.00
#
_symmetry.space_group_name_H-M   'P 1'
#
loop_
_entity.id
_entity.type
_entity.pdbx_description
1 polymer ?
#
loop_
_entity_poly.entity_id
_entity_poly.type
_entity_poly.pdbx_seq_one_letter_code
_entity_poly.pdbx_strand_id
1 'polypeptide(L)' 'MGYLKGESSLMIYEQLGDMKFKYRNREFWCRGCYVDTAGKNAKKIQEYIKNQLEEDKMGEQLSIPDPKDPFTGSR' A
#
# COMPACT_ATOMS: atom_id res chain seq x y z
N MET A 1 2.18 -14.81 -3.68
CA MET A 1 1.59 -13.70 -2.89
C MET A 1 0.56 -12.86 -3.65
N GLY A 2 0.58 -12.82 -4.99
CA GLY A 2 -0.36 -11.99 -5.77
C GLY A 2 -1.84 -12.24 -5.47
N TYR A 3 -2.29 -13.51 -5.48
CA TYR A 3 -3.69 -13.87 -5.18
C TYR A 3 -4.13 -13.40 -3.78
N LEU A 4 -3.37 -13.73 -2.74
CA LEU A 4 -3.70 -13.33 -1.36
C LEU A 4 -3.77 -11.82 -1.18
N LYS A 5 -2.82 -11.08 -1.78
CA LYS A 5 -2.81 -9.61 -1.76
C LYS A 5 -4.00 -9.04 -2.53
N GLY A 6 -4.34 -9.62 -3.69
CA GLY A 6 -5.47 -9.20 -4.51
C GLY A 6 -6.82 -9.41 -3.82
N GLU A 7 -7.12 -10.65 -3.40
CA GLU A 7 -8.38 -11.00 -2.75
C GLU A 7 -8.60 -10.20 -1.45
N SER A 8 -7.59 -10.10 -0.60
CA SER A 8 -7.70 -9.30 0.64
C SER A 8 -7.96 -7.83 0.36
N SER A 9 -7.37 -7.26 -0.71
CA SER A 9 -7.64 -5.88 -1.10
C SER A 9 -9.11 -5.70 -1.50
N LEU A 10 -9.66 -6.63 -2.28
CA LEU A 10 -11.07 -6.61 -2.69
C LEU A 10 -12.00 -6.69 -1.48
N MET A 11 -11.76 -7.65 -0.57
CA MET A 11 -12.56 -7.80 0.65
C MET A 11 -12.56 -6.53 1.51
N ILE A 12 -11.38 -5.92 1.70
CA ILE A 12 -11.24 -4.68 2.49
C ILE A 12 -12.00 -3.53 1.83
N TYR A 13 -11.92 -3.40 0.51
CA TYR A 13 -12.63 -2.36 -0.23
C TYR A 13 -14.16 -2.58 -0.24
N GLU A 14 -14.64 -3.82 -0.22
CA GLU A 14 -16.06 -4.13 -0.09
C GLU A 14 -16.60 -3.79 1.30
N GLN A 15 -15.86 -4.13 2.36
CA GLN A 15 -16.25 -3.87 3.74
C GLN A 15 -16.12 -2.39 4.13
N LEU A 16 -15.08 -1.72 3.62
CA LEU A 16 -14.73 -0.35 3.96
C LEU A 16 -14.79 0.51 2.69
N GLY A 17 -16.00 0.83 2.25
CA GLY A 17 -16.27 1.59 1.03
C GLY A 17 -15.52 2.92 0.94
N ASP A 18 -15.26 3.58 2.08
CA ASP A 18 -14.48 4.83 2.14
C ASP A 18 -13.00 4.65 1.77
N MET A 19 -12.44 3.46 1.99
CA MET A 19 -11.04 3.16 1.66
C MET A 19 -10.82 3.10 0.14
N LYS A 20 -11.86 2.78 -0.65
CA LYS A 20 -11.80 2.85 -2.12
C LYS A 20 -11.44 4.26 -2.63
N PHE A 21 -11.84 5.29 -1.88
CA PHE A 21 -11.64 6.69 -2.26
C PHE A 21 -10.33 7.29 -1.72
N LYS A 22 -9.77 6.75 -0.63
CA LYS A 22 -8.48 7.19 -0.07
C LYS A 22 -7.28 6.67 -0.86
N TYR A 23 -7.37 5.46 -1.40
CA TYR A 23 -6.26 4.84 -2.15
C TYR A 23 -6.51 4.96 -3.66
N ARG A 24 -6.53 6.18 -4.20
CA ARG A 24 -6.92 6.48 -5.60
C ARG A 24 -6.04 5.86 -6.70
N ASN A 25 -4.89 5.26 -6.36
CA ASN A 25 -4.13 4.38 -7.27
C ASN A 25 -4.60 2.92 -7.26
N ARG A 26 -5.63 2.57 -6.48
CA ARG A 26 -6.22 1.23 -6.32
C ARG A 26 -5.23 0.13 -5.88
N GLU A 27 -4.05 0.52 -5.40
CA GLU A 27 -3.05 -0.36 -4.84
C GLU A 27 -3.13 -0.29 -3.32
N PHE A 28 -3.67 -1.33 -2.68
CA PHE A 28 -3.77 -1.40 -1.21
C PHE A 28 -2.46 -1.87 -0.55
N TRP A 29 -1.76 -2.79 -1.20
CA TRP A 29 -0.49 -3.33 -0.72
C TRP A 29 0.70 -2.80 -1.55
N CYS A 30 1.87 -2.65 -0.93
CA CYS A 30 3.15 -2.43 -1.61
C CYS A 30 3.35 -3.49 -2.70
N ARG A 31 4.09 -3.21 -3.77
CA ARG A 31 4.31 -4.22 -4.85
C ARG A 31 5.07 -5.45 -4.36
N GLY A 32 6.11 -5.25 -3.57
CA GLY A 32 6.93 -6.32 -3.03
C GLY A 32 6.28 -7.15 -1.92
N CYS A 33 6.93 -8.26 -1.57
CA CYS A 33 6.67 -9.00 -0.34
C CYS A 33 7.96 -9.66 0.15
N TYR A 34 8.18 -9.65 1.47
CA TYR A 34 9.22 -10.45 2.10
C TYR A 34 8.71 -11.85 2.43
N VAL A 35 9.49 -12.88 2.13
CA VAL A 35 9.18 -14.29 2.42
C VAL A 35 10.45 -14.95 2.96
N ASP A 36 10.31 -15.71 4.04
CA ASP A 36 11.38 -16.51 4.64
C ASP A 36 10.87 -17.90 5.02
N THR A 37 11.73 -18.92 4.96
CA THR A 37 11.39 -20.31 5.28
C THR A 37 11.60 -20.56 6.78
N ALA A 38 10.56 -20.30 7.58
CA ALA A 38 10.49 -20.58 9.02
C ALA A 38 11.52 -19.86 9.92
N GLY A 39 12.33 -18.93 9.39
CA GLY A 39 13.13 -17.98 10.16
C GLY A 39 12.35 -16.70 10.46
N LYS A 40 12.30 -16.27 11.73
CA LYS A 40 11.80 -14.92 12.08
C LYS A 40 12.97 -13.95 12.22
N ASN A 41 13.55 -13.56 11.09
CA ASN A 41 14.67 -12.62 11.09
C ASN A 41 14.18 -11.17 11.17
N ALA A 42 13.98 -10.67 12.40
CA ALA A 42 13.50 -9.32 12.65
C ALA A 42 14.34 -8.23 11.97
N LYS A 43 15.68 -8.39 11.93
CA LYS A 43 16.59 -7.43 11.30
C LYS A 43 16.35 -7.34 9.79
N LYS A 44 16.22 -8.47 9.11
CA LYS A 44 15.91 -8.50 7.67
C LYS A 44 14.53 -7.95 7.35
N ILE A 45 13.53 -8.24 8.19
CA ILE A 45 12.18 -7.69 8.02
C ILE A 45 12.20 -6.16 8.15
N GLN A 46 12.91 -5.63 9.15
CA GLN A 46 13.04 -4.18 9.34
C GLN A 46 13.75 -3.51 8.16
N GLU A 47 14.85 -4.09 7.69
CA GLU A 47 15.60 -3.61 6.53
C GLU A 47 14.74 -3.62 5.27
N TYR A 48 14.00 -4.71 5.03
CA TYR A 48 13.07 -4.82 3.91
C TYR A 48 11.98 -3.75 3.95
N ILE A 49 11.35 -3.52 5.11
CA ILE A 49 10.32 -2.47 5.26
C ILE A 49 10.90 -1.10 4.96
N LYS A 50 12.11 -0.79 5.46
CA LYS A 50 12.75 0.51 5.21
C LYS A 50 12.99 0.73 3.71
N ASN A 51 13.56 -0.27 3.03
CA ASN A 51 13.87 -0.16 1.61
C ASN A 51 12.59 -0.06 0.76
N GLN A 52 11.56 -0.86 1.07
CA GLN A 52 10.28 -0.80 0.37
C GLN A 52 9.61 0.57 0.54
N LEU A 53 9.68 1.18 1.74
CA LEU A 53 9.14 2.51 1.96
C LEU A 53 9.88 3.59 1.15
N GLU A 54 11.20 3.46 0.99
CA GLU A 54 11.99 4.36 0.14
C GLU A 54 11.62 4.21 -1.34
N GLU A 55 11.50 2.96 -1.83
CA GLU A 55 11.05 2.65 -3.19
C GLU A 55 9.64 3.17 -3.48
N ASP A 56 8.68 2.94 -2.59
CA ASP A 56 7.30 3.37 -2.76
C ASP A 56 7.16 4.90 -2.75
N LYS A 57 8.08 5.60 -2.05
CA LYS A 57 8.16 7.08 -2.05
C LYS A 57 8.65 7.62 -3.38
N MET A 58 9.65 6.96 -3.97
CA MET A 58 10.19 7.31 -5.28
C MET A 58 9.23 6.94 -6.42
N GLY A 59 8.50 5.82 -6.27
CA GLY A 59 7.55 5.32 -7.26
C GLY A 59 6.15 5.94 -7.18
N GLU A 60 5.96 7.02 -6.41
CA GLU A 60 4.68 7.72 -6.19
C GLU A 60 3.56 6.86 -5.59
N GLN A 61 3.83 5.61 -5.20
CA GLN A 61 2.86 4.70 -4.58
C GLN A 61 2.40 5.19 -3.20
N LEU A 62 3.27 5.92 -2.48
CA LEU A 62 2.92 6.60 -1.22
C LEU A 62 2.12 7.89 -1.41
N SER A 63 2.04 8.42 -2.64
CA SER A 63 1.30 9.65 -2.92
C SER A 63 -0.14 9.32 -3.30
N ILE A 64 -1.08 10.05 -2.70
CA ILE A 64 -2.47 10.08 -3.13
C ILE A 64 -2.63 11.39 -3.92
N PRO A 65 -2.40 11.42 -5.25
CA PRO A 65 -2.77 12.60 -6.02
C PRO A 65 -4.30 12.63 -6.11
N ASP A 66 -4.91 13.53 -5.36
CA ASP A 66 -6.32 13.88 -5.52
C ASP A 66 -6.48 15.34 -5.98
N PRO A 67 -6.54 15.60 -7.31
CA PRO A 67 -6.84 16.92 -7.87
C PRO A 67 -8.30 17.36 -7.65
N LYS A 68 -9.14 16.50 -7.07
CA LYS A 68 -10.56 16.70 -6.78
C LYS A 68 -10.86 16.36 -5.32
N ASP A 69 -9.90 16.56 -4.41
CA ASP A 69 -10.18 16.44 -2.98
C ASP A 69 -11.12 17.61 -2.66
N PRO A 70 -12.39 17.38 -2.30
CA PRO A 70 -13.32 18.47 -1.99
C PRO A 70 -12.89 19.29 -0.76
N PHE A 71 -11.86 18.85 -0.02
CA PHE A 71 -11.23 19.54 1.10
C PHE A 71 -9.89 20.21 0.74
N THR A 72 -9.39 20.07 -0.48
CA THR A 72 -8.34 20.94 -1.02
C THR A 72 -8.95 22.26 -1.47
N GLY A 73 -9.36 23.07 -0.49
CA GLY A 73 -9.89 24.41 -0.71
C GLY A 73 -8.88 25.28 -1.45
N SER A 74 -9.01 25.33 -2.78
CA SER A 74 -8.45 26.41 -3.59
C SER A 74 -9.20 27.68 -3.18
N ARG A 75 -8.47 28.64 -2.63
CA ARG A 75 -8.94 30.00 -2.42
C ARG A 75 -8.54 30.85 -3.61
#